data_AF-A0AAE0KXD2-F1
#
_entry.id   AF-A0AAE0KXD2-F1
#
_cell.length_a   1.000
_cell.length_b   1.000
_cell.length_c   1.000
_cell.angle_alpha   90.00
_cell.angle_beta   90.00
_cell.angle_gamma   90.00
#
_symmetry.space_group_name_H-M   'P 1'
#
loop_
_entity.id
_entity.type
_entity.pdbx_description
1 polymer ?
#
loop_
_entity_poly.entity_id
_entity_poly.type
_entity_poly.pdbx_seq_one_letter_code
_entity_poly.pdbx_strand_id
1 'polypeptide(L)'
;MSMLAGDAAWLVGLFRTSCGSAPMTLRQRGHQGGVGGRLWDGKEAVLEAIGALALTFKDLTDTKVVIPDPQATVKAVVAATERKKSEFRKAAVKCLKDVLTGFAKHDLFMIAGPPLLDACARLPSEPKKDPSNESTGAADKQAAEDVKVVLPLAESLECLEAAWSATGEATMAEHAAATADALREALKLDRPWAARSTALATARTYVEHLAGVQGGGSSDGSATVDGAKAAQLSAQRAGFAVGLIPSVMENMDDGKVSQVRIAALEWVQATVPLLPGGMTGLPQDTSTALAGKLDALTEDKASAVRGFALRVREGLGGQAPMAE
;
A
#
# COMPACT_ATOMS: atom_id res chain seq x y z
N MET A 1 19.86 30.18 15.00
CA MET A 1 18.43 30.37 15.27
C MET A 1 17.77 31.00 14.05
N SER A 2 16.78 30.30 13.49
CA SER A 2 15.74 30.75 12.55
C SER A 2 16.12 31.30 11.17
N MET A 3 16.23 30.41 10.18
CA MET A 3 15.82 30.64 8.78
C MET A 3 15.43 29.29 8.13
N LEU A 4 14.31 28.69 8.55
CA LEU A 4 13.75 27.46 7.95
C LEU A 4 12.20 27.48 8.06
N ALA A 5 11.54 28.37 7.33
CA ALA A 5 10.07 28.41 7.31
C ALA A 5 9.44 28.83 5.96
N GLY A 6 10.21 28.95 4.88
CA GLY A 6 9.73 29.54 3.61
C GLY A 6 9.22 28.58 2.54
N ASP A 7 9.85 27.41 2.36
CA ASP A 7 9.82 26.78 1.03
C ASP A 7 8.69 25.78 0.76
N ALA A 8 7.86 25.46 1.76
CA ALA A 8 6.63 24.68 1.56
C ALA A 8 5.35 25.56 1.50
N ALA A 9 5.48 26.87 1.72
CA ALA A 9 4.34 27.77 1.85
C ALA A 9 3.52 27.92 0.56
N TRP A 10 4.11 27.68 -0.62
CA TRP A 10 3.37 27.73 -1.88
C TRP A 10 2.54 26.47 -2.14
N LEU A 11 3.06 25.27 -1.83
CA LEU A 11 2.29 24.02 -1.87
C LEU A 11 1.17 24.03 -0.82
N VAL A 12 1.50 24.39 0.43
CA VAL A 12 0.48 24.56 1.48
C VAL A 12 -0.48 25.70 1.13
N GLY A 13 -0.01 26.78 0.52
CA GLY A 13 -0.83 27.91 0.06
C GLY A 13 -1.82 27.52 -1.04
N LEU A 14 -1.41 26.72 -2.01
CA LEU A 14 -2.26 26.11 -3.05
C LEU A 14 -3.39 25.26 -2.43
N PHE A 15 -3.13 24.57 -1.31
CA PHE A 15 -4.12 23.76 -0.62
C PHE A 15 -4.94 24.50 0.45
N ARG A 16 -4.41 25.58 1.04
CA ARG A 16 -4.98 26.33 2.19
C ARG A 16 -5.79 27.56 1.76
N THR A 17 -5.50 28.17 0.60
CA THR A 17 -6.32 29.26 0.02
C THR A 17 -7.72 28.81 -0.42
N SER A 18 -8.05 27.52 -0.30
CA SER A 18 -9.37 26.98 -0.63
C SER A 18 -10.43 27.16 0.48
N CYS A 19 -10.10 27.70 1.66
CA CYS A 19 -11.07 27.96 2.73
C CYS A 19 -10.74 29.27 3.46
N GLY A 20 -11.29 30.39 2.99
CA GLY A 20 -11.17 31.67 3.70
C GLY A 20 -11.61 32.83 2.83
N SER A 21 -12.84 33.31 3.04
CA SER A 21 -13.38 34.51 2.41
C SER A 21 -12.63 35.75 2.92
N ALA A 22 -11.76 36.35 2.10
CA ALA A 22 -11.38 37.78 2.16
C ALA A 22 -10.60 38.18 0.89
N PRO A 23 -10.77 39.41 0.37
CA PRO A 23 -10.25 39.81 -0.93
C PRO A 23 -8.82 40.32 -0.81
N MET A 24 -7.88 39.72 -1.55
CA MET A 24 -6.57 40.34 -1.80
C MET A 24 -6.62 41.10 -3.12
N THR A 25 -6.73 42.43 -3.03
CA THR A 25 -6.44 43.35 -4.14
C THR A 25 -4.94 43.32 -4.41
N LEU A 26 -4.48 42.44 -5.30
CA LEU A 26 -3.16 42.55 -5.91
C LEU A 26 -3.30 43.33 -7.22
N ARG A 27 -2.75 44.55 -7.22
CA ARG A 27 -2.74 45.48 -8.34
C ARG A 27 -1.76 44.98 -9.41
N GLN A 28 -2.20 44.10 -10.30
CA GLN A 28 -1.47 43.76 -11.54
C GLN A 28 -1.99 44.59 -12.70
N ARG A 29 -1.12 45.46 -13.24
CA ARG A 29 -1.34 46.12 -14.53
C ARG A 29 -1.05 45.12 -15.65
N GLY A 30 -2.13 44.72 -16.31
CA GLY A 30 -2.26 44.62 -17.77
C GLY A 30 -1.31 43.69 -18.52
N HIS A 31 -1.77 42.47 -18.82
CA HIS A 31 -2.14 42.10 -20.20
C HIS A 31 -2.94 40.79 -20.20
N GLN A 32 -4.18 40.92 -20.67
CA GLN A 32 -5.06 39.94 -21.33
C GLN A 32 -5.26 38.53 -20.75
N GLY A 33 -6.54 38.22 -20.49
CA GLY A 33 -7.04 36.86 -20.35
C GLY A 33 -7.69 36.60 -18.99
N GLY A 34 -8.84 37.24 -18.74
CA GLY A 34 -9.67 36.87 -17.59
C GLY A 34 -10.13 35.42 -17.72
N VAL A 35 -9.58 34.52 -16.90
CA VAL A 35 -10.19 33.21 -16.64
C VAL A 35 -11.09 33.35 -15.41
N GLY A 36 -12.15 34.14 -15.59
CA GLY A 36 -13.34 34.06 -14.75
C GLY A 36 -14.16 32.86 -15.21
N GLY A 37 -13.70 31.66 -14.88
CA GLY A 37 -14.34 30.41 -15.28
C GLY A 37 -13.72 29.26 -14.49
N ARG A 38 -14.57 28.47 -13.82
CA ARG A 38 -14.27 27.28 -13.00
C ARG A 38 -12.80 26.80 -13.06
N LEU A 39 -11.99 27.25 -12.11
CA LEU A 39 -10.61 26.79 -11.84
C LEU A 39 -10.56 25.33 -11.30
N TRP A 40 -11.58 24.53 -11.63
CA TRP A 40 -11.78 23.17 -11.14
C TRP A 40 -11.28 22.11 -12.11
N ASP A 41 -11.06 22.46 -13.39
CA ASP A 41 -10.43 21.60 -14.38
C ASP A 41 -8.93 21.85 -14.36
N GLY A 42 -8.14 20.88 -13.88
CA GLY A 42 -6.68 20.93 -13.92
C GLY A 42 -5.98 20.77 -12.56
N LYS A 43 -6.69 20.67 -11.44
CA LYS A 43 -6.05 20.35 -10.14
C LYS A 43 -5.47 18.92 -10.15
N GLU A 44 -6.13 18.02 -10.84
CA GLU A 44 -5.67 16.66 -11.09
C GLU A 44 -4.39 16.66 -11.96
N ALA A 45 -4.29 17.56 -12.95
CA ALA A 45 -3.09 17.72 -13.77
C ALA A 45 -1.90 18.25 -12.97
N VAL A 46 -2.13 19.11 -11.96
CA VAL A 46 -1.07 19.55 -11.04
C VAL A 46 -0.55 18.38 -10.21
N LEU A 47 -1.44 17.52 -9.69
CA LEU A 47 -1.04 16.32 -8.95
C LEU A 47 -0.24 15.35 -9.83
N GLU A 48 -0.66 15.16 -11.08
CA GLU A 48 0.06 14.34 -12.05
C GLU A 48 1.44 14.91 -12.38
N ALA A 49 1.56 16.23 -12.55
CA ALA A 49 2.85 16.88 -12.76
C ALA A 49 3.78 16.74 -11.53
N ILE A 50 3.24 16.87 -10.31
CA ILE A 50 4.00 16.66 -9.07
C ILE A 50 4.51 15.21 -8.98
N GLY A 51 3.65 14.23 -9.26
CA GLY A 51 4.04 12.81 -9.27
C GLY A 51 5.13 12.52 -10.29
N ALA A 52 4.97 13.00 -11.53
CA ALA A 52 5.95 12.83 -12.58
C ALA A 52 7.30 13.49 -12.23
N LEU A 53 7.29 14.71 -11.67
CA LEU A 53 8.50 15.37 -11.18
C LEU A 53 9.17 14.57 -10.07
N ALA A 54 8.40 14.05 -9.12
CA ALA A 54 8.95 13.26 -8.02
C ALA A 54 9.71 12.03 -8.52
N LEU A 55 9.17 11.32 -9.52
CA LEU A 55 9.83 10.16 -10.12
C LEU A 55 11.18 10.53 -10.76
N THR A 56 11.33 11.74 -11.31
CA THR A 56 12.64 12.19 -11.84
C THR A 56 13.70 12.40 -10.76
N PHE A 57 13.31 12.67 -9.51
CA PHE A 57 14.26 12.87 -8.41
C PHE A 57 14.96 11.58 -7.98
N LYS A 58 14.42 10.40 -8.32
CA LYS A 58 15.04 9.11 -8.00
C LYS A 58 16.45 8.99 -8.60
N ASP A 59 16.61 9.48 -9.83
CA ASP A 59 17.82 9.37 -10.65
C ASP A 59 18.75 10.57 -10.52
N LEU A 60 18.32 11.64 -9.85
CA LEU A 60 19.11 12.84 -9.63
C LEU A 60 19.97 12.67 -8.37
N THR A 61 21.21 12.22 -8.57
CA THR A 61 22.20 12.07 -7.49
C THR A 61 23.15 13.25 -7.36
N ASP A 62 23.29 14.09 -8.38
CA ASP A 62 24.43 15.02 -8.45
C ASP A 62 24.10 16.32 -9.22
N THR A 63 22.99 16.97 -8.89
CA THR A 63 22.64 18.24 -9.54
C THR A 63 22.29 19.32 -8.53
N LYS A 64 22.63 20.57 -8.87
CA LYS A 64 22.26 21.82 -8.19
C LYS A 64 20.73 22.08 -8.20
N VAL A 65 19.92 21.07 -8.46
CA VAL A 65 18.47 21.15 -8.49
C VAL A 65 17.98 21.20 -7.05
N VAL A 66 17.21 22.24 -6.74
CA VAL A 66 16.54 22.36 -5.45
C VAL A 66 15.45 21.29 -5.41
N ILE A 67 15.73 20.19 -4.73
CA ILE A 67 14.76 19.14 -4.47
C ILE A 67 13.76 19.69 -3.45
N PRO A 68 12.44 19.67 -3.73
CA PRO A 68 11.42 20.05 -2.74
C PRO A 68 11.56 19.21 -1.48
N ASP A 69 11.27 19.79 -0.31
CA ASP A 69 11.29 19.04 0.95
C ASP A 69 10.38 17.79 0.85
N PRO A 70 10.93 16.55 0.92
CA PRO A 70 10.15 15.33 0.74
C PRO A 70 9.03 15.18 1.77
N GLN A 71 9.30 15.59 3.02
CA GLN A 71 8.32 15.49 4.10
C GLN A 71 7.15 16.44 3.91
N ALA A 72 7.40 17.71 3.59
CA ALA A 72 6.35 18.67 3.28
C ALA A 72 5.54 18.27 2.04
N THR A 73 6.19 17.71 1.02
CA THR A 73 5.53 17.25 -0.20
C THR A 73 4.59 16.09 0.08
N VAL A 74 5.05 15.04 0.77
CA VAL A 74 4.20 13.91 1.17
C VAL A 74 3.05 14.38 2.06
N LYS A 75 3.31 15.23 3.05
CA LYS A 75 2.27 15.78 3.93
C LYS A 75 1.19 16.53 3.18
N ALA A 76 1.57 17.33 2.17
CA ALA A 76 0.63 18.06 1.33
C ALA A 76 -0.23 17.11 0.47
N VAL A 77 0.38 16.08 -0.09
CA VAL A 77 -0.32 15.09 -0.92
C VAL A 77 -1.23 14.18 -0.08
N VAL A 78 -0.80 13.76 1.11
CA VAL A 78 -1.65 13.04 2.08
C VAL A 78 -2.87 13.88 2.45
N ALA A 79 -2.72 15.17 2.73
CA ALA A 79 -3.87 16.05 2.97
C ALA A 79 -4.77 16.23 1.73
N ALA A 80 -4.26 15.96 0.52
CA ALA A 80 -5.05 15.96 -0.71
C ALA A 80 -5.88 14.67 -0.88
N THR A 81 -5.45 13.54 -0.33
CA THR A 81 -6.22 12.27 -0.39
C THR A 81 -7.48 12.31 0.49
N GLU A 82 -7.50 13.15 1.53
CA GLU A 82 -8.65 13.32 2.41
C GLU A 82 -9.77 14.21 1.82
N ARG A 83 -9.61 14.69 0.58
CA ARG A 83 -10.58 15.61 -0.03
C ARG A 83 -11.85 14.90 -0.51
N LYS A 84 -12.98 15.60 -0.45
CA LYS A 84 -14.33 15.06 -0.73
C LYS A 84 -14.56 14.60 -2.18
N LYS A 85 -13.96 15.26 -3.18
CA LYS A 85 -14.15 14.93 -4.61
C LYS A 85 -13.42 13.64 -4.98
N SER A 86 -14.15 12.62 -5.45
CA SER A 86 -13.62 11.27 -5.74
C SER A 86 -12.52 11.25 -6.80
N GLU A 87 -12.71 11.96 -7.92
CA GLU A 87 -11.73 11.97 -9.01
C GLU A 87 -10.43 12.68 -8.62
N PHE A 88 -10.55 13.77 -7.86
CA PHE A 88 -9.39 14.44 -7.28
C PHE A 88 -8.65 13.55 -6.29
N ARG A 89 -9.39 12.78 -5.46
CA ARG A 89 -8.80 11.83 -4.53
C ARG A 89 -8.04 10.72 -5.23
N LYS A 90 -8.60 10.14 -6.30
CA LYS A 90 -7.89 9.12 -7.11
C LYS A 90 -6.58 9.68 -7.68
N ALA A 91 -6.62 10.89 -8.23
CA ALA A 91 -5.41 11.57 -8.70
C ALA A 91 -4.41 11.83 -7.56
N ALA A 92 -4.89 12.17 -6.37
CA ALA A 92 -4.04 12.41 -5.20
C ALA A 92 -3.39 11.12 -4.67
N VAL A 93 -4.10 9.99 -4.68
CA VAL A 93 -3.55 8.69 -4.30
C VAL A 93 -2.51 8.21 -5.32
N LYS A 94 -2.78 8.38 -6.63
CA LYS A 94 -1.79 8.13 -7.69
C LYS A 94 -0.53 8.99 -7.48
N CYS A 95 -0.72 10.29 -7.26
CA CYS A 95 0.37 11.21 -6.95
C CYS A 95 1.15 10.80 -5.69
N LEU A 96 0.46 10.35 -4.64
CA LEU A 96 1.10 9.88 -3.41
C LEU A 96 2.03 8.69 -3.68
N LYS A 97 1.57 7.70 -4.45
CA LYS A 97 2.39 6.56 -4.88
C LYS A 97 3.65 7.01 -5.63
N ASP A 98 3.48 7.89 -6.62
CA ASP A 98 4.59 8.39 -7.43
C ASP A 98 5.60 9.20 -6.59
N VAL A 99 5.10 10.02 -5.67
CA VAL A 99 5.91 10.81 -4.74
C VAL A 99 6.70 9.92 -3.78
N LEU A 100 6.07 8.93 -3.18
CA LEU A 100 6.73 7.97 -2.28
C LEU A 100 7.80 7.16 -3.03
N THR A 101 7.51 6.75 -4.27
CA THR A 101 8.44 6.03 -5.14
C THR A 101 9.62 6.90 -5.57
N GLY A 102 9.38 8.18 -5.88
CA GLY A 102 10.40 9.14 -6.27
C GLY A 102 11.35 9.50 -5.13
N PHE A 103 10.82 9.61 -3.91
CA PHE A 103 11.59 9.91 -2.70
C PHE A 103 12.02 8.66 -1.93
N ALA A 104 12.22 7.53 -2.60
CA ALA A 104 12.57 6.23 -2.00
C ALA A 104 13.94 6.18 -1.27
N LYS A 105 14.62 7.30 -1.05
CA LYS A 105 15.80 7.42 -0.18
C LYS A 105 15.47 8.00 1.20
N HIS A 106 14.25 8.52 1.37
CA HIS A 106 13.79 9.17 2.60
C HIS A 106 12.79 8.27 3.31
N ASP A 107 12.93 8.15 4.64
CA ASP A 107 11.92 7.47 5.45
C ASP A 107 10.70 8.40 5.61
N LEU A 108 9.65 8.10 4.84
CA LEU A 108 8.41 8.86 4.80
C LEU A 108 7.24 8.10 5.43
N PHE A 109 7.49 6.90 5.95
CA PHE A 109 6.47 6.05 6.54
C PHE A 109 5.80 6.69 7.75
N MET A 110 6.55 7.44 8.56
CA MET A 110 5.97 8.14 9.72
C MET A 110 4.90 9.18 9.36
N ILE A 111 4.91 9.67 8.11
CA ILE A 111 3.94 10.67 7.62
C ILE A 111 2.82 9.98 6.83
N ALA A 112 3.17 9.07 5.93
CA ALA A 112 2.22 8.42 5.03
C ALA A 112 1.59 7.13 5.62
N GLY A 113 2.33 6.40 6.44
CA GLY A 113 1.94 5.11 7.00
C GLY A 113 0.66 5.16 7.84
N PRO A 114 0.56 5.99 8.90
CA PRO A 114 -0.64 6.05 9.73
C PRO A 114 -1.96 6.28 8.96
N PRO A 115 -2.07 7.28 8.05
CA PRO A 115 -3.31 7.47 7.29
C PRO A 115 -3.56 6.35 6.28
N LEU A 116 -2.53 5.70 5.73
CA LEU A 116 -2.69 4.56 4.83
C LEU A 116 -3.15 3.29 5.57
N LEU A 117 -2.62 3.03 6.77
CA LEU A 117 -3.03 1.92 7.63
C LEU A 117 -4.48 2.10 8.09
N ASP A 118 -4.86 3.31 8.50
CA ASP A 118 -6.25 3.63 8.87
C ASP A 118 -7.20 3.53 7.67
N ALA A 119 -6.76 3.89 6.46
CA ALA A 119 -7.54 3.67 5.24
C ALA A 119 -7.78 2.18 4.97
N CYS A 120 -6.76 1.32 5.17
CA CYS A 120 -6.89 -0.12 4.99
C CYS A 120 -7.78 -0.79 6.05
N ALA A 121 -7.80 -0.24 7.26
CA ALA A 121 -8.65 -0.72 8.35
C ALA A 121 -10.15 -0.36 8.17
N ARG A 122 -10.47 0.58 7.28
CA ARG A 122 -11.84 1.05 7.06
C ARG A 122 -12.54 0.18 6.02
N LEU A 123 -13.74 -0.28 6.36
CA LEU A 123 -14.62 -0.92 5.38
C LEU A 123 -15.01 0.14 4.32
N PRO A 124 -14.86 -0.11 3.00
CA PRO A 124 -15.66 0.61 2.02
C PRO A 124 -17.12 0.34 2.38
N SER A 125 -17.83 1.40 2.80
CA SER A 125 -19.28 1.35 2.86
C SER A 125 -19.76 1.08 1.44
N GLU A 126 -20.21 -0.13 1.15
CA GLU A 126 -20.88 -0.39 -0.12
C GLU A 126 -22.03 0.62 -0.25
N PRO A 127 -22.19 1.32 -1.38
CA PRO A 127 -23.44 1.98 -1.64
C PRO A 127 -24.50 0.88 -1.71
N LYS A 128 -25.42 0.85 -0.75
CA LYS A 128 -26.61 0.00 -0.82
C LYS A 128 -27.27 0.25 -2.17
N LYS A 129 -27.16 -0.71 -3.09
CA LYS A 129 -28.09 -0.81 -4.21
C LYS A 129 -29.39 -1.31 -3.62
N ASP A 130 -30.25 -0.39 -3.18
CA ASP A 130 -31.65 -0.73 -2.99
C ASP A 130 -32.24 -1.04 -4.37
N PRO A 131 -32.87 -2.21 -4.57
CA PRO A 131 -33.64 -2.47 -5.77
C PRO A 131 -34.98 -1.73 -5.63
N SER A 132 -35.45 -1.12 -6.73
CA SER A 132 -36.74 -0.46 -6.93
C SER A 132 -36.91 0.95 -6.34
N ASN A 133 -36.98 1.99 -7.18
CA ASN A 133 -38.25 2.54 -7.65
C ASN A 133 -38.01 3.70 -8.65
N GLU A 134 -38.82 3.75 -9.71
CA GLU A 134 -38.86 4.86 -10.66
C GLU A 134 -39.53 6.12 -10.05
N SER A 135 -39.19 7.27 -10.65
CA SER A 135 -40.01 8.48 -10.83
C SER A 135 -39.72 9.73 -9.96
N THR A 136 -39.29 10.77 -10.70
CA THR A 136 -39.62 12.22 -10.62
C THR A 136 -39.25 13.07 -9.40
N GLY A 137 -38.65 14.24 -9.68
CA GLY A 137 -38.87 15.48 -8.92
C GLY A 137 -37.61 16.18 -8.39
N ALA A 138 -37.50 17.47 -8.63
CA ALA A 138 -36.32 18.32 -8.38
C ALA A 138 -36.21 18.91 -6.96
N ALA A 139 -34.95 19.22 -6.56
CA ALA A 139 -34.49 20.07 -5.43
C ALA A 139 -34.98 19.66 -4.02
N ASP A 140 -34.23 19.73 -2.92
CA ASP A 140 -33.16 20.63 -2.48
C ASP A 140 -32.34 19.91 -1.38
N LYS A 141 -31.26 20.57 -0.98
CA LYS A 141 -30.24 20.24 0.02
C LYS A 141 -30.72 19.50 1.28
N GLN A 142 -29.71 18.82 1.85
CA GLN A 142 -29.36 18.75 3.28
C GLN A 142 -29.36 17.33 3.85
N ALA A 143 -28.26 16.61 3.61
CA ALA A 143 -27.75 15.61 4.54
C ALA A 143 -26.23 15.70 4.51
N ALA A 144 -25.70 16.68 5.25
CA ALA A 144 -24.31 16.69 5.66
C ALA A 144 -24.19 15.74 6.86
N GLU A 145 -24.25 14.43 6.60
CA GLU A 145 -23.70 13.45 7.52
C GLU A 145 -22.28 13.12 7.08
N ASP A 146 -21.40 12.90 8.06
CA ASP A 146 -20.00 12.55 7.92
C ASP A 146 -19.77 11.35 6.99
N VAL A 147 -19.77 11.58 5.68
CA VAL A 147 -19.23 10.63 4.71
C VAL A 147 -17.73 10.60 4.94
N LYS A 148 -17.32 9.71 5.85
CA LYS A 148 -15.91 9.41 6.13
C LYS A 148 -15.27 9.09 4.78
N VAL A 149 -14.32 9.92 4.38
CA VAL A 149 -13.62 9.82 3.11
C VAL A 149 -12.88 8.47 3.08
N VAL A 150 -13.39 7.51 2.32
CA VAL A 150 -12.74 6.20 2.12
C VAL A 150 -11.82 6.28 0.90
N LEU A 151 -10.57 5.87 1.07
CA LEU A 151 -9.63 5.73 -0.04
C LEU A 151 -9.87 4.37 -0.74
N PRO A 152 -9.66 4.29 -2.06
CA PRO A 152 -9.62 3.01 -2.75
C PRO A 152 -8.59 2.07 -2.11
N LEU A 153 -9.02 0.88 -1.70
CA LEU A 153 -8.24 -0.02 -0.86
C LEU A 153 -6.98 -0.55 -1.57
N ALA A 154 -7.08 -0.95 -2.85
CA ALA A 154 -5.95 -1.46 -3.62
C ALA A 154 -4.86 -0.38 -3.78
N GLU A 155 -5.26 0.84 -4.14
CA GLU A 155 -4.35 1.96 -4.33
C GLU A 155 -3.74 2.44 -3.01
N SER A 156 -4.45 2.26 -1.89
CA SER A 156 -3.91 2.53 -0.55
C SER A 156 -2.82 1.53 -0.17
N LEU A 157 -3.01 0.25 -0.51
CA LEU A 157 -2.02 -0.81 -0.30
C LEU A 157 -0.77 -0.59 -1.16
N GLU A 158 -0.92 -0.14 -2.41
CA GLU A 158 0.20 0.23 -3.27
C GLU A 158 0.97 1.45 -2.74
N CYS A 159 0.27 2.46 -2.21
CA CYS A 159 0.91 3.58 -1.53
C CYS A 159 1.66 3.12 -0.26
N LEU A 160 1.07 2.17 0.48
CA LEU A 160 1.66 1.64 1.70
C LEU A 160 2.96 0.88 1.38
N GLU A 161 2.97 0.11 0.29
CA GLU A 161 4.16 -0.53 -0.26
C GLU A 161 5.25 0.47 -0.63
N ALA A 162 4.89 1.52 -1.38
CA ALA A 162 5.82 2.58 -1.71
C ALA A 162 6.37 3.28 -0.45
N ALA A 163 5.54 3.47 0.58
CA ALA A 163 5.91 4.16 1.81
C ALA A 163 6.98 3.43 2.61
N TRP A 164 6.96 2.09 2.68
CA TRP A 164 7.99 1.33 3.41
C TRP A 164 9.17 0.89 2.54
N SER A 165 9.11 1.06 1.22
CA SER A 165 10.19 0.60 0.31
C SER A 165 11.57 1.18 0.61
N ALA A 166 11.60 2.35 1.27
CA ALA A 166 12.77 3.13 1.67
C ALA A 166 13.00 3.17 3.19
N THR A 167 12.08 2.57 3.94
CA THR A 167 12.03 2.69 5.40
C THR A 167 13.03 1.74 6.02
N GLY A 168 13.71 2.20 7.08
CA GLY A 168 14.65 1.34 7.79
C GLY A 168 13.94 0.15 8.44
N GLU A 169 14.64 -0.99 8.53
CA GLU A 169 14.13 -2.22 9.15
C GLU A 169 13.52 -1.97 10.55
N ALA A 170 14.09 -1.05 11.33
CA ALA A 170 13.62 -0.71 12.68
C ALA A 170 12.23 -0.05 12.68
N THR A 171 11.98 0.87 11.76
CA THR A 171 10.67 1.54 11.64
C THR A 171 9.61 0.57 11.11
N MET A 172 9.95 -0.27 10.13
CA MET A 172 9.05 -1.34 9.69
C MET A 172 8.77 -2.33 10.83
N ALA A 173 9.79 -2.64 11.62
CA ALA A 173 9.64 -3.51 12.77
C ALA A 173 8.65 -2.93 13.78
N GLU A 174 8.76 -1.65 14.11
CA GLU A 174 7.86 -0.97 15.04
C GLU A 174 6.39 -1.04 14.58
N HIS A 175 6.15 -0.96 13.27
CA HIS A 175 4.80 -0.93 12.70
C HIS A 175 4.30 -2.28 12.16
N ALA A 176 5.05 -3.37 12.30
CA ALA A 176 4.70 -4.67 11.73
C ALA A 176 3.33 -5.20 12.19
N ALA A 177 2.97 -5.01 13.46
CA ALA A 177 1.68 -5.43 13.99
C ALA A 177 0.51 -4.69 13.33
N ALA A 178 0.61 -3.36 13.25
CA ALA A 178 -0.41 -2.52 12.61
C ALA A 178 -0.53 -2.82 11.10
N THR A 179 0.60 -3.07 10.43
CA THR A 179 0.62 -3.50 9.03
C THR A 179 -0.05 -4.87 8.85
N ALA A 180 0.22 -5.82 9.73
CA ALA A 180 -0.41 -7.13 9.70
C ALA A 180 -1.93 -7.04 9.93
N ASP A 181 -2.38 -6.22 10.89
CA ASP A 181 -3.80 -5.97 11.14
C ASP A 181 -4.49 -5.37 9.92
N ALA A 182 -3.89 -4.35 9.30
CA ALA A 182 -4.41 -3.72 8.09
C ALA A 182 -4.51 -4.70 6.91
N LEU A 183 -3.51 -5.55 6.72
CA LEU A 183 -3.51 -6.58 5.68
C LEU A 183 -4.57 -7.66 5.96
N ARG A 184 -4.72 -8.12 7.22
CA ARG A 184 -5.80 -9.05 7.58
C ARG A 184 -7.17 -8.47 7.28
N GLU A 185 -7.39 -7.20 7.58
CA GLU A 185 -8.64 -6.50 7.28
C GLU A 185 -8.89 -6.37 5.77
N ALA A 186 -7.83 -6.18 4.98
CA ALA A 186 -7.89 -6.13 3.52
C ALA A 186 -8.11 -7.51 2.88
N LEU A 187 -7.75 -8.60 3.57
CA LEU A 187 -7.87 -9.99 3.09
C LEU A 187 -9.23 -10.63 3.38
N LYS A 188 -10.10 -10.01 4.18
CA LYS A 188 -11.43 -10.57 4.50
C LYS A 188 -12.25 -10.85 3.24
N LEU A 189 -13.00 -11.95 3.23
CA LEU A 189 -13.72 -12.44 2.05
C LEU A 189 -14.83 -11.51 1.54
N ASP A 190 -15.30 -10.56 2.36
CA ASP A 190 -16.25 -9.51 1.98
C ASP A 190 -15.60 -8.37 1.17
N ARG A 191 -14.27 -8.40 1.00
CA ARG A 191 -13.52 -7.42 0.21
C ARG A 191 -13.53 -7.74 -1.28
N PRO A 192 -13.50 -6.71 -2.16
CA PRO A 192 -13.32 -6.90 -3.58
C PRO A 192 -12.08 -7.75 -3.89
N TRP A 193 -12.22 -8.71 -4.79
CA TRP A 193 -11.16 -9.66 -5.11
C TRP A 193 -9.85 -8.97 -5.54
N ALA A 194 -9.94 -7.85 -6.27
CA ALA A 194 -8.78 -7.08 -6.70
C ALA A 194 -7.99 -6.51 -5.51
N ALA A 195 -8.69 -6.00 -4.48
CA ALA A 195 -8.06 -5.50 -3.27
C ALA A 195 -7.40 -6.63 -2.46
N ARG A 196 -8.03 -7.81 -2.41
CA ARG A 196 -7.45 -9.00 -1.77
C ARG A 196 -6.18 -9.47 -2.49
N SER A 197 -6.20 -9.53 -3.82
CA SER A 197 -5.01 -9.85 -4.62
C SER A 197 -3.88 -8.85 -4.40
N THR A 198 -4.18 -7.53 -4.38
CA THR A 198 -3.19 -6.51 -4.04
C THR A 198 -2.67 -6.69 -2.61
N ALA A 199 -3.53 -6.95 -1.63
CA ALA A 199 -3.12 -7.18 -0.24
C ALA A 199 -2.16 -8.36 -0.11
N LEU A 200 -2.41 -9.46 -0.84
CA LEU A 200 -1.50 -10.61 -0.90
C LEU A 200 -0.15 -10.23 -1.50
N ALA A 201 -0.12 -9.49 -2.62
CA ALA A 201 1.13 -9.01 -3.22
C ALA A 201 1.90 -8.09 -2.26
N THR A 202 1.21 -7.12 -1.66
CA THR A 202 1.77 -6.17 -0.68
C THR A 202 2.28 -6.87 0.58
N ALA A 203 1.58 -7.88 1.09
CA ALA A 203 2.03 -8.68 2.22
C ALA A 203 3.31 -9.47 1.90
N ARG A 204 3.42 -9.98 0.67
CA ARG A 204 4.61 -10.68 0.19
C ARG A 204 5.81 -9.74 0.13
N THR A 205 5.66 -8.57 -0.50
CA THR A 205 6.77 -7.60 -0.64
C THR A 205 7.25 -7.09 0.71
N TYR A 206 6.35 -6.95 1.70
CA TYR A 206 6.71 -6.65 3.08
C TYR A 206 7.66 -7.70 3.70
N VAL A 207 7.34 -8.99 3.52
CA VAL A 207 8.17 -10.10 4.02
C VAL A 207 9.51 -10.17 3.29
N GLU A 208 9.51 -10.02 1.96
CA GLU A 208 10.73 -10.00 1.14
C GLU A 208 11.66 -8.84 1.54
N HIS A 209 11.09 -7.68 1.87
CA HIS A 209 11.83 -6.53 2.35
C HIS A 209 12.46 -6.79 3.74
N LEU A 210 11.70 -7.35 4.69
CA LEU A 210 12.25 -7.77 5.99
C LEU A 210 13.32 -8.87 5.88
N ALA A 211 13.29 -9.65 4.79
CA ALA A 211 14.29 -10.68 4.50
C ALA A 211 15.57 -10.13 3.86
N GLY A 212 15.64 -8.83 3.53
CA GLY A 212 16.78 -8.21 2.85
C GLY A 212 16.94 -8.63 1.39
N VAL A 213 15.87 -9.11 0.74
CA VAL A 213 15.91 -9.62 -0.65
C VAL A 213 15.91 -8.49 -1.70
N GLN A 214 16.13 -7.23 -1.31
CA GLN A 214 16.30 -6.14 -2.26
C GLN A 214 17.63 -6.27 -3.01
N GLY A 215 17.57 -6.43 -4.34
CA GLY A 215 18.75 -6.56 -5.20
C GLY A 215 19.69 -5.36 -5.08
N GLY A 216 20.89 -5.59 -4.55
CA GLY A 216 21.97 -4.60 -4.51
C GLY A 216 22.81 -4.73 -3.24
N GLY A 217 23.89 -5.50 -3.31
CA GLY A 217 24.72 -5.83 -2.15
C GLY A 217 25.43 -4.66 -1.50
N SER A 218 25.76 -4.83 -0.22
CA SER A 218 26.98 -4.30 0.36
C SER A 218 27.40 -5.25 1.47
N SER A 219 28.41 -6.06 1.19
CA SER A 219 29.16 -6.83 2.18
C SER A 219 30.14 -5.89 2.86
N ASP A 220 29.86 -5.49 4.10
CA ASP A 220 30.91 -5.10 5.01
C ASP A 220 30.66 -5.77 6.37
N GLY A 221 31.65 -6.56 6.79
CA GLY A 221 31.52 -7.50 7.91
C GLY A 221 31.60 -6.82 9.27
N SER A 222 30.66 -7.14 10.16
CA SER A 222 30.74 -6.86 11.60
C SER A 222 30.11 -8.00 12.43
N ALA A 223 30.72 -9.18 12.37
CA ALA A 223 30.13 -10.46 12.76
C ALA A 223 29.94 -10.77 14.26
N THR A 224 29.68 -9.79 15.15
CA THR A 224 29.35 -10.11 16.56
C THR A 224 28.16 -9.35 17.16
N VAL A 225 27.77 -8.20 16.61
CA VAL A 225 26.55 -7.47 17.01
C VAL A 225 25.34 -7.81 16.10
N ASP A 226 25.63 -8.35 14.91
CA ASP A 226 24.63 -8.63 13.87
C ASP A 226 23.77 -9.87 14.14
N GLY A 227 24.23 -10.83 14.95
CA GLY A 227 23.52 -12.08 15.19
C GLY A 227 22.21 -11.92 15.96
N ALA A 228 22.20 -11.09 17.00
CA ALA A 228 21.00 -10.82 17.79
C ALA A 228 19.97 -10.00 16.99
N LYS A 229 20.42 -8.99 16.23
CA LYS A 229 19.57 -8.20 15.35
C LYS A 229 18.97 -9.05 14.23
N ALA A 230 19.78 -9.90 13.59
CA ALA A 230 19.31 -10.83 12.55
C ALA A 230 18.30 -11.85 13.10
N ALA A 231 18.53 -12.38 14.30
CA ALA A 231 17.58 -13.27 14.96
C ALA A 231 16.25 -12.57 15.28
N GLN A 232 16.29 -11.33 15.75
CA GLN A 232 15.11 -10.51 16.01
C GLN A 232 14.31 -10.23 14.73
N LEU A 233 14.97 -9.84 13.63
CA LEU A 233 14.32 -9.62 12.34
C LEU A 233 13.71 -10.91 11.77
N SER A 234 14.41 -12.03 11.91
CA SER A 234 13.91 -13.34 11.48
C SER A 234 12.68 -13.77 12.29
N ALA A 235 12.71 -13.59 13.61
CA ALA A 235 11.58 -13.88 14.49
C ALA A 235 10.38 -12.98 14.18
N GLN A 236 10.62 -11.71 13.88
CA GLN A 236 9.57 -10.77 13.52
C GLN A 236 8.92 -11.10 12.17
N ARG A 237 9.73 -11.40 11.16
CA ARG A 237 9.25 -11.87 9.86
C ARG A 237 8.41 -13.13 10.02
N ALA A 238 8.86 -14.08 10.85
CA ALA A 238 8.10 -15.28 11.17
C ALA A 238 6.78 -14.95 11.86
N GLY A 239 6.78 -14.08 12.87
CA GLY A 239 5.56 -13.65 13.56
C GLY A 239 4.56 -12.96 12.62
N PHE A 240 5.04 -12.08 11.75
CA PHE A 240 4.23 -11.40 10.73
C PHE A 240 3.58 -12.40 9.77
N ALA A 241 4.39 -13.30 9.18
CA ALA A 241 3.90 -14.29 8.23
C ALA A 241 2.91 -15.27 8.89
N VAL A 242 3.26 -15.83 10.06
CA VAL A 242 2.40 -16.75 10.81
C VAL A 242 1.04 -16.10 11.13
N GLY A 243 1.04 -14.82 11.50
CA GLY A 243 -0.19 -14.07 11.76
C GLY A 243 -1.09 -13.87 10.53
N LEU A 244 -0.56 -13.95 9.31
CA LEU A 244 -1.30 -13.79 8.06
C LEU A 244 -1.77 -15.12 7.45
N ILE A 245 -1.09 -16.24 7.76
CA ILE A 245 -1.41 -17.55 7.17
C ILE A 245 -2.91 -17.92 7.27
N PRO A 246 -3.63 -17.71 8.40
CA PRO A 246 -5.06 -18.00 8.45
C PRO A 246 -5.87 -17.27 7.37
N SER A 247 -5.65 -15.96 7.20
CA SER A 247 -6.34 -15.16 6.18
C SER A 247 -5.92 -15.55 4.76
N VAL A 248 -4.66 -15.92 4.55
CA VAL A 248 -4.17 -16.44 3.26
C VAL A 248 -4.87 -17.76 2.92
N MET A 249 -4.97 -18.67 3.90
CA MET A 249 -5.63 -19.97 3.76
C MET A 249 -7.13 -19.85 3.49
N GLU A 250 -7.81 -18.84 4.03
CA GLU A 250 -9.21 -18.54 3.68
C GLU A 250 -9.34 -18.09 2.22
N ASN A 251 -8.39 -17.28 1.73
CA ASN A 251 -8.37 -16.82 0.34
C ASN A 251 -8.00 -17.93 -0.67
N MET A 252 -7.26 -18.95 -0.23
CA MET A 252 -7.00 -20.16 -1.01
C MET A 252 -8.28 -20.98 -1.27
N ASP A 253 -9.25 -20.90 -0.36
CA ASP A 253 -10.54 -21.60 -0.44
C ASP A 253 -11.60 -20.85 -1.26
N ASP A 254 -11.30 -19.64 -1.77
CA ASP A 254 -12.28 -18.84 -2.50
C ASP A 254 -12.64 -19.45 -3.85
N GLY A 255 -13.61 -20.36 -3.86
CA GLY A 255 -14.07 -21.06 -5.04
C GLY A 255 -14.68 -20.17 -6.13
N LYS A 256 -14.90 -18.87 -5.89
CA LYS A 256 -15.47 -17.95 -6.87
C LYS A 256 -14.41 -17.29 -7.75
N VAL A 257 -13.21 -17.03 -7.22
CA VAL A 257 -12.19 -16.22 -7.91
C VAL A 257 -10.83 -16.91 -7.91
N SER A 258 -10.49 -17.57 -9.02
CA SER A 258 -9.21 -18.26 -9.19
C SER A 258 -7.99 -17.34 -9.04
N GLN A 259 -8.11 -16.06 -9.39
CA GLN A 259 -7.02 -15.07 -9.31
C GLN A 259 -6.58 -14.84 -7.86
N VAL A 260 -7.52 -14.76 -6.91
CA VAL A 260 -7.21 -14.56 -5.49
C VAL A 260 -6.52 -15.80 -4.92
N ARG A 261 -7.00 -16.99 -5.31
CA ARG A 261 -6.38 -18.26 -4.90
C ARG A 261 -4.95 -18.39 -5.42
N ILE A 262 -4.70 -18.01 -6.67
CA ILE A 262 -3.35 -17.99 -7.25
C ILE A 262 -2.47 -16.98 -6.52
N ALA A 263 -2.95 -15.76 -6.25
CA ALA A 263 -2.20 -14.77 -5.48
C ALA A 263 -1.86 -15.27 -4.06
N ALA A 264 -2.76 -16.05 -3.44
CA ALA A 264 -2.53 -16.63 -2.12
C ALA A 264 -1.46 -17.72 -2.17
N LEU A 265 -1.48 -18.56 -3.21
CA LEU A 265 -0.44 -19.56 -3.47
C LEU A 265 0.91 -18.91 -3.79
N GLU A 266 0.95 -17.81 -4.55
CA GLU A 266 2.16 -17.03 -4.82
C GLU A 266 2.74 -16.45 -3.52
N TRP A 267 1.88 -15.95 -2.63
CA TRP A 267 2.30 -15.49 -1.32
C TRP A 267 2.94 -16.61 -0.51
N VAL A 268 2.32 -17.80 -0.47
CA VAL A 268 2.85 -18.97 0.23
C VAL A 268 4.20 -19.40 -0.36
N GLN A 269 4.30 -19.47 -1.69
CA GLN A 269 5.51 -19.85 -2.40
C GLN A 269 6.70 -18.93 -2.11
N ALA A 270 6.45 -17.62 -2.04
CA ALA A 270 7.50 -16.63 -1.81
C ALA A 270 7.84 -16.47 -0.32
N THR A 271 6.84 -16.55 0.56
CA THR A 271 6.99 -16.21 1.98
C THR A 271 7.49 -17.37 2.81
N VAL A 272 6.94 -18.58 2.63
CA VAL A 272 7.28 -19.72 3.49
C VAL A 272 8.76 -20.08 3.42
N PRO A 273 9.43 -20.11 2.25
CA PRO A 273 10.87 -20.40 2.19
C PRO A 273 11.75 -19.35 2.89
N LEU A 274 11.25 -18.12 3.06
CA LEU A 274 11.97 -17.06 3.77
C LEU A 274 11.89 -17.24 5.30
N LEU A 275 11.02 -18.11 5.82
CA LEU A 275 10.90 -18.32 7.26
C LEU A 275 12.05 -19.17 7.81
N PRO A 276 12.49 -18.93 9.07
CA PRO A 276 13.47 -19.80 9.71
C PRO A 276 12.92 -21.22 9.82
N GLY A 277 13.54 -22.19 9.14
CA GLY A 277 13.04 -23.57 9.04
C GLY A 277 11.97 -23.79 7.96
N GLY A 278 11.64 -22.77 7.16
CA GLY A 278 10.65 -22.87 6.10
C GLY A 278 9.29 -23.38 6.61
N MET A 279 8.77 -24.43 5.98
CA MET A 279 7.52 -25.07 6.37
C MET A 279 7.57 -25.73 7.76
N THR A 280 8.76 -26.20 8.20
CA THR A 280 8.94 -26.85 9.51
C THR A 280 9.13 -25.84 10.64
N GLY A 281 9.41 -24.57 10.30
CA GLY A 281 9.48 -23.46 11.25
C GLY A 281 8.13 -22.89 11.67
N LEU A 282 7.05 -23.31 10.99
CA LEU A 282 5.69 -22.91 11.34
C LEU A 282 5.19 -23.69 12.57
N PRO A 283 4.25 -23.13 13.35
CA PRO A 283 3.54 -23.90 14.36
C PRO A 283 2.95 -25.18 13.74
N GLN A 284 3.09 -26.31 14.43
CA GLN A 284 2.74 -27.63 13.87
C GLN A 284 1.31 -27.67 13.32
N ASP A 285 0.35 -27.07 14.02
CA ASP A 285 -1.05 -26.99 13.58
C ASP A 285 -1.19 -26.19 12.28
N THR A 286 -0.46 -25.08 12.16
CA THR A 286 -0.45 -24.22 10.98
C THR A 286 0.23 -24.90 9.79
N SER A 287 1.36 -25.56 10.02
CA SER A 287 2.09 -26.32 9.00
C SER A 287 1.22 -27.46 8.46
N THR A 288 0.58 -28.22 9.34
CA THR A 288 -0.30 -29.34 8.97
C THR A 288 -1.53 -28.84 8.21
N ALA A 289 -2.17 -27.76 8.68
CA ALA A 289 -3.33 -27.17 7.99
C ALA A 289 -2.98 -26.64 6.60
N LEU A 290 -1.84 -25.94 6.47
CA LEU A 290 -1.37 -25.41 5.19
C LEU A 290 -0.99 -26.53 4.22
N ALA A 291 -0.31 -27.58 4.70
CA ALA A 291 0.00 -28.75 3.90
C ALA A 291 -1.28 -29.46 3.40
N GLY A 292 -2.24 -29.72 4.29
CA GLY A 292 -3.51 -30.34 3.92
C GLY A 292 -4.31 -29.50 2.93
N LYS A 293 -4.25 -28.16 3.04
CA LYS A 293 -4.84 -27.25 2.05
C LYS A 293 -4.15 -27.31 0.70
N LEU A 294 -2.81 -27.31 0.66
CA LEU A 294 -2.07 -27.46 -0.59
C LEU A 294 -2.41 -28.78 -1.27
N ASP A 295 -2.48 -29.88 -0.51
CA ASP A 295 -2.86 -31.20 -1.01
C ASP A 295 -4.28 -31.18 -1.61
N ALA A 296 -5.26 -30.59 -0.92
CA ALA A 296 -6.62 -30.44 -1.45
C ALA A 296 -6.67 -29.62 -2.75
N LEU A 297 -5.83 -28.59 -2.88
CA LEU A 297 -5.75 -27.76 -4.09
C LEU A 297 -5.09 -28.48 -5.28
N THR A 298 -4.31 -29.54 -5.05
CA THR A 298 -3.79 -30.38 -6.14
C THR A 298 -4.89 -31.18 -6.86
N GLU A 299 -6.07 -31.29 -6.27
CA GLU A 299 -7.25 -31.91 -6.88
C GLU A 299 -8.26 -30.88 -7.40
N ASP A 300 -7.87 -29.59 -7.46
CA ASP A 300 -8.81 -28.52 -7.79
C ASP A 300 -9.38 -28.65 -9.21
N LYS A 301 -10.65 -28.24 -9.36
CA LYS A 301 -11.34 -28.23 -10.67
C LYS A 301 -10.72 -27.24 -11.65
N ALA A 302 -10.21 -26.10 -11.18
CA ALA A 302 -9.53 -25.13 -12.00
C ALA A 302 -8.08 -25.57 -12.27
N SER A 303 -7.79 -25.94 -13.51
CA SER A 303 -6.47 -26.44 -13.93
C SER A 303 -5.31 -25.48 -13.61
N ALA A 304 -5.56 -24.17 -13.70
CA ALA A 304 -4.57 -23.14 -13.37
C ALA A 304 -4.19 -23.15 -11.89
N VAL A 305 -5.19 -23.24 -10.99
CA VAL A 305 -4.98 -23.29 -9.54
C VAL A 305 -4.27 -24.59 -9.18
N ARG A 306 -4.75 -25.72 -9.72
CA ARG A 306 -4.14 -27.03 -9.53
C ARG A 306 -2.67 -27.06 -9.93
N GLY A 307 -2.36 -26.59 -11.14
CA GLY A 307 -0.99 -26.54 -11.64
C GLY A 307 -0.08 -25.65 -10.80
N PHE A 308 -0.63 -24.56 -10.25
CA PHE A 308 0.12 -23.70 -9.32
C PHE A 308 0.35 -24.40 -7.98
N ALA A 309 -0.70 -25.01 -7.39
CA ALA A 309 -0.62 -25.71 -6.11
C ALA A 309 0.41 -26.84 -6.12
N LEU A 310 0.47 -27.62 -7.21
CA LEU A 310 1.49 -28.67 -7.38
C LEU A 310 2.91 -28.08 -7.32
N ARG A 311 3.19 -26.99 -8.05
CA ARG A 311 4.51 -26.33 -8.00
C ARG A 311 4.87 -25.82 -6.62
N VAL A 312 3.90 -25.25 -5.89
CA VAL A 312 4.13 -24.79 -4.52
C VAL A 312 4.42 -25.97 -3.60
N ARG A 313 3.66 -27.08 -3.76
CA ARG A 313 3.84 -28.29 -2.95
C ARG A 313 5.21 -28.92 -3.17
N GLU A 314 5.64 -29.04 -4.42
CA GLU A 314 6.97 -29.53 -4.79
C GLU A 314 8.09 -28.62 -4.27
N GLY A 315 7.91 -27.29 -4.39
CA GLY A 315 8.90 -26.31 -3.93
C GLY A 315 9.05 -26.25 -2.41
N LEU A 316 7.98 -26.51 -1.65
CA LEU A 316 8.01 -26.51 -0.18
C LEU A 316 8.34 -27.87 0.42
N GLY A 317 8.01 -28.95 -0.28
CA GLY A 317 8.11 -30.33 0.20
C GLY A 317 9.31 -31.06 -0.37
N GLY A 318 10.50 -30.46 -0.40
CA GLY A 318 11.74 -31.03 -0.96
C GLY A 318 12.15 -32.41 -0.42
N GLN A 319 11.41 -33.43 -0.84
CA GLN A 319 11.70 -34.85 -1.05
C GLN A 319 10.38 -35.46 -1.52
N ALA A 320 10.26 -35.68 -2.84
CA ALA A 320 9.34 -36.70 -3.31
C ALA A 320 9.71 -38.01 -2.58
N PRO A 321 8.74 -38.79 -2.06
CA PRO A 321 9.04 -40.16 -1.70
C PRO A 321 9.56 -40.83 -2.97
N MET A 322 10.83 -41.26 -2.95
CA MET A 322 11.33 -42.17 -3.97
C MET A 322 10.38 -43.36 -3.97
N ALA A 323 9.63 -43.49 -5.07
CA ALA A 323 8.80 -44.65 -5.31
C ALA A 323 9.73 -45.88 -5.30
N GLU A 324 9.42 -46.82 -4.40
CA GLU A 324 10.00 -48.17 -4.39
C GLU A 324 9.63 -48.94 -5.67
#